data_AF-X1NRF6-F1
#
_entry.id   AF-X1NRF6-F1
#
_cell.length_a   1.000
_cell.length_b   1.000
_cell.length_c   1.000
_cell.angle_alpha   90.00
_cell.angle_beta   90.00
_cell.angle_gamma   90.00
#
_symmetry.space_group_name_H-M   'P 1'
#
loop_
_entity.id
_entity.type
_entity.pdbx_description
1 polymer ?
#
loop_
_entity_poly.entity_id
_entity_poly.type
_entity_poly.pdbx_seq_one_letter_code
_entity_poly.pdbx_strand_id
1 'polypeptide(L)' 'MLGYMNEEALRRTLSSGEVWFYSRSRQELWHKGETSGNRILVRSVWKDCDSDTILVKAQPTGPVCHTG' A
#
# COMPACT_ATOMS: atom_id res chain seq x y z
N MET A 1 -1.90 -3.93 -8.57
CA MET A 1 -3.16 -3.72 -7.81
C MET A 1 -3.41 -2.22 -7.69
N LEU A 2 -4.67 -1.80 -7.52
CA LEU A 2 -5.04 -0.42 -7.20
C LEU A 2 -5.65 -0.39 -5.79
N GLY A 3 -5.31 0.62 -5.00
CA GLY A 3 -5.83 0.83 -3.66
C GLY A 3 -5.85 2.31 -3.32
N TYR A 4 -6.50 2.65 -2.21
CA TYR A 4 -6.63 4.03 -1.74
C TYR A 4 -5.83 4.19 -0.46
N MET A 5 -5.27 5.38 -0.27
CA MET A 5 -4.61 5.78 0.98
C MET A 5 -5.28 7.07 1.46
N ASN A 6 -5.55 7.15 2.76
CA ASN A 6 -5.69 8.45 3.43
C ASN A 6 -4.30 8.93 3.87
N GLU A 7 -4.24 10.11 4.47
CA GLU A 7 -2.98 10.71 4.94
C GLU A 7 -2.20 9.78 5.88
N GLU A 8 -2.89 9.12 6.82
CA GLU A 8 -2.27 8.19 7.77
C GLU A 8 -1.71 6.93 7.10
N ALA A 9 -2.42 6.36 6.11
CA ALA A 9 -1.92 5.21 5.36
C ALA A 9 -0.67 5.57 4.54
N LEU A 10 -0.64 6.77 3.94
CA LEU A 10 0.54 7.26 3.23
C LEU A 10 1.71 7.49 4.21
N ARG A 11 1.45 8.14 5.35
CA ARG A 11 2.47 8.37 6.39
C ARG A 11 3.08 7.06 6.87
N ARG A 12 2.25 6.05 7.18
CA ARG A 12 2.71 4.72 7.57
C ARG A 12 3.53 4.08 6.47
N THR A 13 3.06 4.12 5.23
CA THR A 13 3.77 3.56 4.07
C THR A 13 5.18 4.13 3.92
N LEU A 14 5.31 5.46 4.03
CA LEU A 14 6.61 6.14 3.95
C LEU A 14 7.51 5.82 5.16
N SER A 15 6.94 5.75 6.36
CA SER A 15 7.71 5.52 7.59
C SER A 15 8.15 4.07 7.80
N SER A 16 7.33 3.07 7.42
CA SER A 16 7.62 1.66 7.64
C SER A 16 8.31 0.99 6.46
N GLY A 17 8.24 1.59 5.27
CA GLY A 17 8.73 0.97 4.04
C GLY A 17 7.87 -0.22 3.58
N GLU A 18 6.64 -0.35 4.08
CA GLU A 18 5.69 -1.41 3.72
C GLU A 18 4.38 -0.78 3.25
N VAL A 19 3.66 -1.39 2.33
CA VAL A 19 2.44 -0.78 1.77
C VAL A 19 1.26 -0.87 2.76
N TRP A 20 0.72 0.29 3.13
CA TRP A 20 -0.53 0.44 3.86
C TRP A 20 -1.61 1.03 2.95
N PHE A 21 -2.83 0.51 3.06
CA PHE A 21 -4.00 1.05 2.41
C PHE A 21 -5.00 1.59 3.44
N TYR A 22 -5.96 2.36 2.96
CA TYR A 22 -7.15 2.70 3.69
C TYR A 22 -8.37 2.08 2.99
N SER A 23 -9.08 1.21 3.72
CA SER A 23 -10.31 0.60 3.23
C SER A 23 -11.46 1.59 3.37
N ARG A 24 -11.88 2.21 2.26
CA ARG A 24 -12.98 3.19 2.28
C ARG A 24 -14.32 2.61 2.74
N SER A 25 -14.54 1.31 2.54
CA SER A 25 -15.77 0.62 2.98
C SER A 25 -15.76 0.29 4.47
N ARG A 26 -14.61 -0.14 5.02
CA ARG A 26 -14.46 -0.46 6.45
C ARG A 26 -14.08 0.75 7.31
N GLN A 27 -13.67 1.84 6.67
CA GLN A 27 -13.12 3.04 7.32
C GLN A 27 -11.92 2.74 8.22
N GLU A 28 -11.05 1.82 7.77
CA GLU A 28 -9.94 1.29 8.56
C GLU A 28 -8.64 1.26 7.76
N LEU A 29 -7.52 1.37 8.47
CA LEU A 29 -6.19 1.11 7.92
C LEU A 29 -6.02 -0.39 7.65
N TRP A 30 -5.36 -0.71 6.55
CA TRP A 30 -5.07 -2.08 6.18
C TRP A 30 -3.61 -2.23 5.78
N HIS A 31 -2.85 -2.94 6.60
CA HIS A 31 -1.49 -3.30 6.26
C HIS A 31 -1.50 -4.48 5.27
N LYS A 32 -1.04 -4.26 4.03
CA LYS A 32 -1.10 -5.32 3.02
C LYS A 32 -0.27 -6.52 3.47
N GLY A 33 -0.92 -7.68 3.49
CA GLY A 33 -0.30 -8.93 3.92
C GLY A 33 -0.34 -9.18 5.42
N GLU A 34 -1.09 -8.40 6.20
CA GLU A 34 -1.20 -8.58 7.66
C GLU A 34 -1.67 -9.97 8.06
N THR A 35 -2.68 -10.50 7.37
CA THR A 35 -3.21 -11.85 7.63
C THR A 35 -2.42 -12.93 6.91
N SER A 36 -1.95 -12.67 5.68
CA SER A 36 -1.32 -13.71 4.83
C SER A 36 0.20 -13.81 4.96
N GLY A 37 0.85 -12.86 5.64
CA GLY A 37 2.31 -12.71 5.67
C GLY A 37 2.92 -12.15 4.38
N ASN A 38 2.16 -12.05 3.28
CA ASN A 38 2.64 -11.55 1.98
C ASN A 38 2.66 -10.01 1.95
N ARG A 39 3.73 -9.44 2.51
CA ARG A 39 4.01 -8.00 2.53
C ARG A 39 4.39 -7.48 1.15
N ILE A 40 4.31 -6.16 1.01
CA ILE A 40 4.78 -5.43 -0.17
C ILE A 40 5.72 -4.33 0.33
N LEU A 41 7.03 -4.48 0.06
CA LEU A 41 8.10 -3.60 0.54
C LEU A 41 8.32 -2.45 -0.45
N VAL A 42 8.19 -1.21 -0.01
CA VAL A 42 8.32 0.00 -0.83
C VAL A 42 9.77 0.16 -1.31
N ARG A 43 9.94 0.47 -2.58
CA ARG A 43 11.24 0.83 -3.20
C ARG A 43 11.30 2.31 -3.58
N SER A 44 10.22 2.84 -4.13
CA SER A 44 10.08 4.26 -4.43
C SER A 44 8.62 4.65 -4.54
N VAL A 45 8.30 5.88 -4.19
CA VAL A 45 6.97 6.47 -4.36
C VAL A 45 7.09 7.67 -5.28
N TRP A 46 6.22 7.74 -6.28
CA TRP A 46 6.13 8.82 -7.25
C TRP A 46 4.73 9.41 -7.17
N LYS A 47 4.62 10.71 -7.38
CA LYS A 47 3.33 11.39 -7.56
C LYS A 47 3.14 11.75 -9.03
N ASP A 48 1.90 11.88 -9.46
CA ASP A 48 1.55 12.45 -10.76
C ASP A 48 1.65 13.99 -10.78
N CYS A 49 1.24 14.59 -11.90
CA CYS A 49 1.45 16.01 -12.17
C CYS A 49 0.51 16.95 -11.39
N ASP A 50 -0.69 16.49 -11.05
CA ASP A 50 -1.70 17.18 -10.25
C ASP A 50 -1.73 16.72 -8.79
N SER A 51 -0.90 15.73 -8.43
CA SER A 51 -0.69 15.25 -7.06
C SER A 51 -1.94 14.60 -6.44
N ASP A 52 -2.78 13.96 -7.25
CA ASP A 52 -3.96 13.23 -6.78
C ASP A 52 -3.77 11.70 -6.79
N THR A 53 -2.75 11.20 -7.51
CA THR A 53 -2.41 9.79 -7.58
C THR A 53 -0.92 9.55 -7.29
N ILE A 54 -0.64 8.44 -6.63
CA ILE A 54 0.74 7.97 -6.39
C ILE A 54 1.00 6.61 -7.06
N LEU A 55 2.21 6.47 -7.61
CA LEU A 55 2.75 5.21 -8.08
C LEU A 55 3.78 4.68 -7.07
N VAL A 56 3.45 3.55 -6.46
CA VAL A 56 4.36 2.84 -5.54
C VAL A 56 5.06 1.72 -6.32
N LYS A 57 6.37 1.84 -6.53
CA LYS A 57 7.21 0.70 -6.94
C LYS A 57 7.60 -0.07 -5.69
N ALA A 58 7.36 -1.37 -5.69
CA ALA A 58 7.57 -2.20 -4.51
C ALA A 58 7.96 -3.63 -4.85
N GLN A 59 8.54 -4.31 -3.86
CA GLN A 59 8.94 -5.71 -3.90
C GLN A 59 7.97 -6.54 -3.04
N PRO A 60 7.17 -7.45 -3.62
CA PRO A 60 6.38 -8.38 -2.84
C PRO A 60 7.28 -9.44 -2.17
N THR A 61 6.89 -9.90 -0.98
CA THR A 61 7.55 -11.02 -0.26
C THR A 61 6.92 -12.38 -0.55
N GLY A 62 5.82 -12.40 -1.31
CA GLY A 62 5.09 -13.61 -1.70
C GLY A 62 3.96 -13.26 -2.68
N PRO A 63 3.05 -14.22 -3.00
CA PRO A 63 1.92 -13.98 -3.90
C PRO A 63 1.07 -12.78 -3.44
N VAL A 64 0.82 -11.85 -4.37
CA VAL A 64 0.11 -10.61 -4.06
C VAL A 64 -1.41 -10.81 -4.08
N CYS A 65 -1.90 -11.63 -5.00
CA CYS A 65 -3.31 -11.98 -5.15
C CYS A 65 -3.70 -13.13 -4.21
N HIS A 66 -4.97 -13.19 -3.86
CA HIS A 66 -5.52 -14.26 -3.01
C HIS A 66 -5.74 -15.57 -3.78
N THR A 67 -5.65 -15.56 -5.11
CA THR A 67 -5.85 -16.73 -5.98
C THR A 67 -4.56 -17.51 -6.28
N GLY A 68 -3.40 -17.04 -5.78
CA GLY A 68 -2.09 -17.47 -6.28
C GLY A 68 -1.69 -16.63 -7.48
#